data_AF-A0A368KB95-F1
#
_entry.id   AF-A0A368KB95-F1
#
_cell.length_a   1.000
_cell.length_b   1.000
_cell.length_c   1.000
_cell.angle_alpha   90.00
_cell.angle_beta   90.00
_cell.angle_gamma   90.00
#
_symmetry.space_group_name_H-M   'P 1'
#
loop_
_entity.id
_entity.type
_entity.pdbx_description
1 polymer ?
#
loop_
_entity_poly.entity_id
_entity_poly.type
_entity_poly.pdbx_seq_one_letter_code
_entity_poly.pdbx_strand_id
1 'polypeptide(L)'
;MLVRLTVLHPELKPLIAEFAGGLMPIRLGEDTALSLVIKTQKEAILAAKMNGSFAFYLPALQSSTVTTTSLITAFFDDDDEPLIIRSPLFGDDGFSQGILEILKYDEVDVYFFDEQDYEWMSFRTALEDNGSCLIGAEHIHLLGYHPETVKSIHSVLGDWFGNRTPQDDESAIRAIFKEELSPNDIFVLDMTPEVNAYQGGSGYRRDTLTRTEPGYYQERDISACLLRAFEPQQIMMNPRRKDTFKEILDHLVLTGELAILIQAKDSPTTEAGISRTLERKRRSTHSQIDDAIRQINGAARYLQREPTATLVVGGKDIEISLEQRRVIGLAIVKELFDDEGEAYAAACKKLAGLSGGGMVMDYNSFHAFTHRFNTETEFIRALETLIEQMSTNGWIKVKDEVFDGVLDWLEELRTPPGS
;
A
#
# COMPACT_ATOMS: atom_id res chain seq x y z
N MET A 1 -21.47 -23.18 -9.26
CA MET A 1 -20.06 -23.63 -9.37
C MET A 1 -19.26 -22.43 -8.90
N LEU A 2 -18.57 -22.54 -7.76
CA LEU A 2 -17.77 -21.44 -7.21
C LEU A 2 -16.53 -21.26 -8.08
N VAL A 3 -16.36 -20.13 -8.75
CA VAL A 3 -15.21 -19.89 -9.64
C VAL A 3 -14.72 -18.46 -9.48
N ARG A 4 -13.41 -18.30 -9.34
CA ARG A 4 -12.71 -17.01 -9.15
C ARG A 4 -12.83 -16.12 -10.39
N LEU A 5 -12.92 -14.81 -10.19
CA LEU A 5 -13.00 -13.81 -11.25
C LEU A 5 -11.89 -13.99 -12.28
N THR A 6 -10.64 -14.04 -11.83
CA THR A 6 -9.48 -14.13 -12.74
C THR A 6 -9.31 -15.49 -13.41
N VAL A 7 -10.10 -16.49 -13.01
CA VAL A 7 -10.16 -17.80 -13.69
C VAL A 7 -11.21 -17.78 -14.79
N LEU A 8 -12.37 -17.15 -14.55
CA LEU A 8 -13.41 -16.97 -15.55
C LEU A 8 -13.06 -15.90 -16.59
N HIS A 9 -12.38 -14.85 -16.15
CA HIS A 9 -12.03 -13.64 -16.90
C HIS A 9 -10.51 -13.40 -16.84
N PRO A 10 -9.69 -14.28 -17.45
CA PRO A 10 -8.23 -14.15 -17.41
C PRO A 10 -7.73 -12.84 -18.04
N GLU A 11 -8.51 -12.23 -18.93
CA GLU A 11 -8.25 -10.91 -19.52
C GLU A 11 -8.18 -9.77 -18.50
N LEU A 12 -8.77 -9.94 -17.31
CA LEU A 12 -8.71 -8.94 -16.24
C LEU A 12 -7.40 -8.99 -15.44
N LYS A 13 -6.60 -10.06 -15.55
CA LYS A 13 -5.35 -10.19 -14.76
C LYS A 13 -4.37 -9.03 -14.95
N PRO A 14 -4.07 -8.57 -16.19
CA PRO A 14 -3.18 -7.43 -16.37
C PRO A 14 -3.74 -6.16 -15.73
N LEU A 15 -5.05 -5.93 -15.86
CA LEU A 15 -5.72 -4.76 -15.27
C LEU A 15 -5.63 -4.78 -13.73
N ILE A 16 -5.82 -5.94 -13.09
CA ILE A 16 -5.68 -6.09 -11.63
C ILE A 16 -4.23 -5.83 -11.20
N ALA A 17 -3.25 -6.34 -11.94
CA ALA A 17 -1.83 -6.12 -11.65
C ALA A 17 -1.41 -4.64 -11.81
N GLU A 18 -1.96 -3.95 -12.80
CA GLU A 18 -1.75 -2.51 -13.03
C GLU A 18 -2.56 -1.63 -12.08
N PHE A 19 -3.49 -2.18 -11.31
CA PHE A 19 -4.26 -1.41 -10.33
C PHE A 19 -3.53 -1.39 -8.99
N ALA A 20 -3.05 -0.23 -8.52
CA ALA A 20 -2.27 -0.16 -7.27
C ALA A 20 -3.08 -0.51 -6.01
N GLY A 21 -4.38 -0.25 -6.01
CA GLY A 21 -5.25 -0.44 -4.85
C GLY A 21 -6.45 0.51 -4.87
N GLY A 22 -7.47 0.19 -4.08
CA GLY A 22 -8.71 0.95 -3.97
C GLY A 22 -9.92 0.19 -4.51
N LEU A 23 -10.87 0.95 -5.07
CA LEU A 23 -12.06 0.42 -5.70
C LEU A 23 -11.92 0.45 -7.21
N MET A 24 -12.45 -0.54 -7.91
CA MET A 24 -12.50 -0.57 -9.36
C MET A 24 -13.86 -1.12 -9.82
N PRO A 25 -14.78 -0.27 -10.31
CA PRO A 25 -16.00 -0.73 -10.93
C PRO A 25 -15.67 -1.36 -12.29
N ILE A 26 -16.16 -2.58 -12.53
CA ILE A 26 -15.89 -3.34 -13.76
C ILE A 26 -17.16 -3.91 -14.36
N ARG A 27 -17.18 -4.07 -15.69
CA ARG A 27 -18.20 -4.85 -16.41
C ARG A 27 -17.60 -6.18 -16.81
N LEU A 28 -18.31 -7.28 -16.57
CA LEU A 28 -17.86 -8.62 -16.92
C LEU A 28 -18.47 -9.03 -18.26
N GLY A 29 -17.64 -9.21 -19.28
CA GLY A 29 -18.09 -9.62 -20.62
C GLY A 29 -19.15 -8.69 -21.21
N GLU A 30 -20.32 -9.24 -21.55
CA GLU A 30 -21.47 -8.50 -22.10
C GLU A 30 -22.50 -8.09 -21.02
N ASP A 31 -22.17 -8.24 -19.73
CA ASP A 31 -23.10 -7.93 -18.65
C ASP A 31 -23.46 -6.43 -18.60
N THR A 32 -24.74 -6.17 -18.40
CA THR A 32 -25.25 -4.80 -18.27
C THR A 32 -25.00 -4.19 -16.89
N ALA A 33 -24.81 -5.03 -15.87
CA ALA A 33 -24.56 -4.60 -14.49
C ALA A 33 -23.06 -4.50 -14.20
N LEU A 34 -22.68 -3.54 -13.36
CA LEU A 34 -21.33 -3.43 -12.84
C LEU A 34 -21.09 -4.40 -11.67
N SER A 35 -19.86 -4.88 -11.57
CA SER A 35 -19.29 -5.55 -10.39
C SER A 35 -18.25 -4.65 -9.74
N LEU A 36 -17.88 -4.95 -8.50
CA LEU A 36 -16.89 -4.19 -7.75
C LEU A 36 -15.65 -5.04 -7.44
N VAL A 37 -14.48 -4.58 -7.89
CA VAL A 37 -13.20 -5.06 -7.38
C VAL A 37 -12.75 -4.15 -6.25
N ILE A 38 -12.33 -4.75 -5.14
CA ILE A 38 -11.69 -4.07 -4.02
C ILE A 38 -10.29 -4.64 -3.86
N LYS A 39 -9.27 -3.82 -4.11
CA LYS A 39 -7.86 -4.18 -3.89
C LYS A 39 -7.33 -3.45 -2.67
N THR A 40 -7.04 -4.17 -1.60
CA THR A 40 -6.71 -3.59 -0.29
C THR A 40 -5.88 -4.54 0.54
N GLN A 41 -5.43 -4.09 1.70
CA GLN A 41 -4.64 -4.93 2.61
C GLN A 41 -5.41 -6.15 3.10
N LYS A 42 -4.68 -7.23 3.35
CA LYS A 42 -5.24 -8.46 3.91
C LYS A 42 -6.00 -8.24 5.21
N GLU A 43 -5.57 -7.31 6.05
CA GLU A 43 -6.26 -6.92 7.27
C GLU A 43 -7.69 -6.43 6.99
N ALA A 44 -7.87 -5.57 5.99
CA ALA A 44 -9.18 -5.05 5.61
C ALA A 44 -10.07 -6.15 5.01
N ILE A 45 -9.49 -7.03 4.19
CA ILE A 45 -10.17 -8.22 3.64
C ILE A 45 -10.62 -9.15 4.78
N LEU A 46 -9.73 -9.40 5.75
CA LEU A 46 -10.02 -10.26 6.90
C LEU A 46 -11.09 -9.64 7.80
N ALA A 47 -11.04 -8.34 8.07
CA ALA A 47 -12.06 -7.62 8.85
C ALA A 47 -13.44 -7.71 8.18
N ALA A 48 -13.51 -7.45 6.87
CA ALA A 48 -14.74 -7.65 6.10
C ALA A 48 -15.27 -9.08 6.21
N LYS A 49 -14.38 -10.08 6.08
CA LYS A 49 -14.75 -11.50 6.20
C LYS A 49 -15.31 -11.82 7.58
N MET A 50 -14.65 -11.37 8.64
CA MET A 50 -15.06 -11.63 10.03
C MET A 50 -16.40 -10.99 10.36
N ASN A 51 -16.65 -9.79 9.85
CA ASN A 51 -17.89 -9.04 10.09
C ASN A 51 -19.01 -9.41 9.10
N GLY A 52 -18.71 -10.19 8.06
CA GLY A 52 -19.64 -10.48 6.96
C GLY A 52 -20.12 -9.22 6.22
N SER A 53 -19.40 -8.11 6.36
CA SER A 53 -19.83 -6.81 5.85
C SER A 53 -18.71 -5.77 5.84
N PHE A 54 -18.95 -4.68 5.13
CA PHE A 54 -18.18 -3.44 5.18
C PHE A 54 -19.13 -2.25 4.91
N ALA A 55 -18.64 -1.00 4.96
CA ALA A 55 -19.51 0.17 4.79
C ALA A 55 -18.96 1.22 3.83
N PHE A 56 -19.87 1.93 3.16
CA PHE A 56 -19.58 3.09 2.34
C PHE A 56 -20.17 4.35 2.98
N TYR A 57 -19.35 5.37 3.13
CA TYR A 57 -19.72 6.69 3.62
C TYR A 57 -19.62 7.70 2.50
N LEU A 58 -20.67 8.50 2.34
CA LEU A 58 -20.76 9.56 1.35
C LEU A 58 -20.93 10.92 2.04
N PRO A 59 -19.85 11.49 2.61
CA PRO A 59 -19.91 12.80 3.25
C PRO A 59 -20.43 13.89 2.32
N ALA A 60 -21.30 14.76 2.83
CA ALA A 60 -21.69 15.99 2.16
C ALA A 60 -20.60 17.06 2.39
N LEU A 61 -19.80 17.31 1.36
CA LEU A 61 -18.69 18.26 1.41
C LEU A 61 -19.15 19.61 0.84
N GLN A 62 -19.05 20.67 1.64
CA GLN A 62 -19.41 22.01 1.21
C GLN A 62 -18.25 22.63 0.41
N SER A 63 -18.48 22.89 -0.88
CA SER A 63 -17.62 23.75 -1.70
C SER A 63 -18.13 25.19 -1.65
N SER A 64 -17.33 26.14 -2.17
CA SER A 64 -17.71 27.55 -2.29
C SER A 64 -18.92 27.78 -3.21
N THR A 65 -19.28 26.80 -4.04
CA THR A 65 -20.31 26.95 -5.09
C THR A 65 -21.40 25.88 -5.07
N VAL A 66 -21.10 24.66 -4.61
CA VAL A 66 -22.03 23.52 -4.58
C VAL A 66 -21.75 22.61 -3.39
N THR A 67 -22.71 21.78 -3.01
CA THR A 67 -22.45 20.62 -2.15
C THR A 67 -22.01 19.46 -3.04
N THR A 68 -20.81 18.95 -2.81
CA THR A 68 -20.25 17.77 -3.48
C THR A 68 -20.19 16.60 -2.51
N THR A 69 -19.84 15.42 -3.01
CA THR A 69 -19.53 14.27 -2.16
C THR A 69 -18.24 13.60 -2.61
N SER A 70 -17.77 12.66 -1.81
CA SER A 70 -16.69 11.73 -2.09
C SER A 70 -16.94 10.47 -1.28
N LEU A 71 -16.11 9.44 -1.44
CA LEU A 71 -16.38 8.14 -0.85
C LEU A 71 -15.30 7.75 0.16
N ILE A 72 -15.74 7.21 1.29
CA ILE A 72 -14.90 6.44 2.20
C ILE A 72 -15.47 5.03 2.28
N THR A 73 -14.63 4.02 2.02
CA THR A 73 -14.97 2.62 2.26
C THR A 73 -14.29 2.18 3.54
N ALA A 74 -15.03 1.67 4.51
CA ALA A 74 -14.53 1.30 5.83
C ALA A 74 -14.67 -0.20 6.11
N PHE A 75 -13.59 -0.77 6.66
CA PHE A 75 -13.45 -2.16 7.08
C PHE A 75 -13.18 -2.18 8.58
N PHE A 76 -14.16 -2.61 9.37
CA PHE A 76 -14.13 -2.51 10.83
C PHE A 76 -13.27 -3.61 11.46
N ASP A 77 -11.96 -3.41 11.48
CA ASP A 77 -11.03 -4.17 12.31
C ASP A 77 -11.04 -3.64 13.75
N ASP A 78 -11.18 -2.33 13.91
CA ASP A 78 -11.48 -1.60 15.14
C ASP A 78 -12.75 -0.75 14.93
N ASP A 79 -13.60 -0.66 15.95
CA ASP A 79 -14.88 0.07 15.85
C ASP A 79 -14.67 1.59 15.76
N ASP A 80 -13.63 2.12 16.40
CA ASP A 80 -13.35 3.56 16.47
C ASP A 80 -12.47 4.00 15.28
N GLU A 81 -11.45 3.20 14.95
CA GLU A 81 -10.46 3.47 13.91
C GLU A 81 -10.39 2.37 12.85
N PRO A 82 -11.45 2.17 12.03
CA PRO A 82 -11.46 1.12 11.03
C PRO A 82 -10.47 1.43 9.90
N LEU A 83 -9.99 0.39 9.23
CA LEU A 83 -9.23 0.52 7.99
C LEU A 83 -10.10 1.15 6.89
N ILE A 84 -9.57 2.18 6.22
CA ILE A 84 -10.33 2.92 5.21
C ILE A 84 -9.63 3.04 3.86
N ILE A 85 -10.43 3.06 2.80
CA ILE A 85 -10.07 3.52 1.46
C ILE A 85 -10.77 4.87 1.24
N ARG A 86 -9.98 5.91 0.95
CA ARG A 86 -10.49 7.23 0.57
C ARG A 86 -10.54 7.31 -0.95
N SER A 87 -11.71 7.59 -1.51
CA SER A 87 -11.94 7.65 -2.95
C SER A 87 -12.61 8.98 -3.30
N PRO A 88 -11.83 10.00 -3.70
CA PRO A 88 -12.39 11.20 -4.30
C PRO A 88 -13.28 10.84 -5.49
N LEU A 89 -14.41 11.54 -5.62
CA LEU A 89 -15.35 11.34 -6.72
C LEU A 89 -15.45 12.60 -7.57
N PHE A 90 -15.31 12.45 -8.89
CA PHE A 90 -15.37 13.55 -9.86
C PHE A 90 -16.46 13.33 -10.91
N GLY A 91 -17.03 14.43 -11.39
CA GLY A 91 -18.16 14.40 -12.32
C GLY A 91 -17.79 14.00 -13.74
N ASP A 92 -16.51 14.06 -14.09
CA ASP A 92 -15.97 13.93 -15.44
C ASP A 92 -15.19 12.62 -15.68
N ASP A 93 -15.21 11.68 -14.74
CA ASP A 93 -14.53 10.39 -14.88
C ASP A 93 -15.50 9.18 -14.82
N GLY A 94 -15.15 8.09 -15.51
CA GLY A 94 -15.97 6.87 -15.56
C GLY A 94 -15.93 6.02 -14.28
N PHE A 95 -14.89 6.18 -13.46
CA PHE A 95 -14.76 5.47 -12.18
C PHE A 95 -15.84 5.95 -11.20
N SER A 96 -15.94 7.25 -10.99
CA SER A 96 -16.87 7.92 -10.10
C SER A 96 -18.32 7.64 -10.50
N GLN A 97 -18.62 7.71 -11.81
CA GLN A 97 -19.94 7.34 -12.32
C GLN A 97 -20.27 5.85 -12.07
N GLY A 98 -19.30 4.96 -12.31
CA GLY A 98 -19.48 3.53 -12.06
C GLY A 98 -19.69 3.20 -10.58
N ILE A 99 -18.97 3.87 -9.68
CA ILE A 99 -19.17 3.74 -8.23
C ILE A 99 -20.55 4.23 -7.81
N LEU A 100 -20.97 5.42 -8.25
CA LEU A 100 -22.30 5.94 -7.96
C LEU A 100 -23.44 5.09 -8.55
N GLU A 101 -23.20 4.41 -9.67
CA GLU A 101 -24.13 3.43 -10.24
C GLU A 101 -24.24 2.20 -9.34
N ILE A 102 -23.11 1.60 -8.95
CA ILE A 102 -23.06 0.44 -8.05
C ILE A 102 -23.77 0.73 -6.72
N LEU A 103 -23.52 1.89 -6.11
CA LEU A 103 -24.10 2.25 -4.81
C LEU A 103 -25.63 2.38 -4.82
N LYS A 104 -26.26 2.36 -6.00
CA LYS A 104 -27.72 2.38 -6.16
C LYS A 104 -28.32 0.99 -6.44
N TYR A 105 -27.50 -0.04 -6.58
CA TYR A 105 -27.99 -1.40 -6.77
C TYR A 105 -28.50 -1.98 -5.45
N ASP A 106 -29.49 -2.87 -5.50
CA ASP A 106 -29.89 -3.66 -4.33
C ASP A 106 -28.81 -4.70 -3.97
N GLU A 107 -28.15 -5.27 -4.99
CA GLU A 107 -27.09 -6.26 -4.85
C GLU A 107 -25.98 -6.03 -5.88
N VAL A 108 -24.73 -6.34 -5.50
CA VAL A 108 -23.54 -6.29 -6.36
C VAL A 108 -22.60 -7.44 -6.06
N ASP A 109 -21.95 -7.97 -7.09
CA ASP A 109 -20.88 -8.96 -6.93
C ASP A 109 -19.56 -8.22 -6.61
N VAL A 110 -18.96 -8.57 -5.46
CA VAL A 110 -17.74 -7.94 -4.93
C VAL A 110 -16.60 -8.95 -4.91
N TYR A 111 -15.43 -8.55 -5.40
CA TYR A 111 -14.22 -9.38 -5.50
C TYR A 111 -13.05 -8.72 -4.75
N PHE A 112 -12.49 -9.41 -3.77
CA PHE A 112 -11.42 -8.88 -2.91
C PHE A 112 -10.05 -9.39 -3.36
N PHE A 113 -9.14 -8.47 -3.63
CA PHE A 113 -7.74 -8.72 -4.00
C PHE A 113 -6.80 -8.08 -2.98
N ASP A 114 -5.65 -8.71 -2.73
CA ASP A 114 -4.57 -8.08 -1.97
C ASP A 114 -3.61 -7.28 -2.85
N GLU A 115 -2.62 -6.65 -2.19
CA GLU A 115 -1.50 -5.92 -2.81
C GLU A 115 -0.67 -6.74 -3.80
N GLN A 116 -0.79 -8.08 -3.73
CA GLN A 116 -0.05 -9.06 -4.52
C GLN A 116 -0.92 -9.72 -5.61
N ASP A 117 -2.09 -9.14 -5.89
CA ASP A 117 -3.04 -9.56 -6.95
C ASP A 117 -3.75 -10.89 -6.69
N TYR A 118 -3.75 -11.37 -5.45
CA TYR A 118 -4.47 -12.58 -5.09
C TYR A 118 -5.92 -12.29 -4.71
N GLU A 119 -6.85 -12.88 -5.47
CA GLU A 119 -8.28 -12.86 -5.14
C GLU A 119 -8.57 -13.75 -3.92
N TRP A 120 -8.81 -13.18 -2.74
CA TRP A 120 -8.96 -13.95 -1.50
C TRP A 120 -10.38 -14.42 -1.24
N MET A 121 -11.37 -13.66 -1.68
CA MET A 121 -12.79 -13.98 -1.51
C MET A 121 -13.64 -13.17 -2.48
N SER A 122 -14.81 -13.70 -2.79
CA SER A 122 -15.82 -12.96 -3.54
C SER A 122 -17.22 -13.32 -3.09
N PHE A 123 -18.10 -12.31 -3.08
CA PHE A 123 -19.43 -12.41 -2.52
C PHE A 123 -20.45 -11.63 -3.34
N ARG A 124 -21.64 -12.19 -3.48
CA ARG A 124 -22.84 -11.39 -3.75
C ARG A 124 -23.16 -10.62 -2.48
N THR A 125 -23.27 -9.32 -2.62
CA THR A 125 -23.34 -8.38 -1.51
C THR A 125 -24.57 -7.51 -1.66
N ALA A 126 -25.44 -7.48 -0.66
CA ALA A 126 -26.56 -6.53 -0.67
C ALA A 126 -26.09 -5.17 -0.18
N LEU A 127 -26.60 -4.10 -0.79
CA LEU A 127 -26.33 -2.73 -0.39
C LEU A 127 -27.56 -2.17 0.32
N GLU A 128 -27.44 -1.96 1.62
CA GLU A 128 -28.52 -1.41 2.45
C GLU A 128 -28.23 0.07 2.71
N ASP A 129 -28.94 0.94 2.00
CA ASP A 129 -28.88 2.40 2.17
C ASP A 129 -29.98 2.89 3.11
N ASN A 130 -29.61 3.29 4.32
CA ASN A 130 -30.53 3.72 5.38
C ASN A 130 -30.72 5.24 5.47
N GLY A 131 -30.08 6.03 4.60
CA GLY A 131 -30.09 7.48 4.78
C GLY A 131 -29.01 8.25 4.04
N SER A 132 -28.28 7.64 3.12
CA SER A 132 -27.20 8.29 2.42
C SER A 132 -27.72 9.45 1.57
N CYS A 133 -26.80 10.32 1.18
CA CYS A 133 -27.12 11.46 0.33
C CYS A 133 -27.62 11.03 -1.08
N LEU A 134 -27.52 9.76 -1.48
CA LEU A 134 -28.03 9.26 -2.76
C LEU A 134 -29.55 9.03 -2.79
N ILE A 135 -30.18 8.80 -1.64
CA ILE A 135 -31.64 8.61 -1.53
C ILE A 135 -32.37 9.89 -1.09
N GLY A 136 -31.63 10.93 -0.71
CA GLY A 136 -32.17 12.23 -0.32
C GLY A 136 -32.67 13.08 -1.49
N ALA A 137 -33.36 14.18 -1.17
CA ALA A 137 -33.79 15.18 -2.15
C ALA A 137 -32.67 16.16 -2.56
N GLU A 138 -31.52 16.10 -1.90
CA GLU A 138 -30.38 16.97 -2.16
C GLU A 138 -29.70 16.57 -3.48
N HIS A 139 -29.51 17.55 -4.36
CA HIS A 139 -28.79 17.34 -5.61
C HIS A 139 -27.29 17.41 -5.32
N ILE A 140 -26.65 16.24 -5.27
CA ILE A 140 -25.20 16.16 -5.17
C ILE A 140 -24.60 16.50 -6.54
N HIS A 141 -23.68 17.46 -6.56
CA HIS A 141 -22.90 17.80 -7.74
C HIS A 141 -21.45 17.40 -7.51
N LEU A 142 -20.98 16.39 -8.24
CA LEU A 142 -19.55 16.07 -8.25
C LEU A 142 -18.78 17.19 -8.94
N LEU A 143 -17.68 17.60 -8.33
CA LEU A 143 -16.75 18.57 -8.93
C LEU A 143 -16.03 17.95 -10.13
N GLY A 144 -15.60 18.78 -11.08
CA GLY A 144 -14.67 18.32 -12.12
C GLY A 144 -13.28 18.03 -11.53
N TYR A 145 -12.54 17.12 -12.13
CA TYR A 145 -11.20 16.79 -11.69
C TYR A 145 -10.27 18.01 -11.75
N HIS A 146 -9.65 18.31 -10.63
CA HIS A 146 -8.52 19.22 -10.56
C HIS A 146 -7.52 18.75 -9.50
N PRO A 147 -6.21 18.79 -9.80
CA PRO A 147 -5.09 18.52 -8.88
C PRO A 147 -5.31 18.97 -7.43
N GLU A 148 -5.47 20.27 -7.22
CA GLU A 148 -5.68 20.86 -5.90
C GLU A 148 -7.00 20.47 -5.24
N THR A 149 -8.02 20.12 -6.05
CA THR A 149 -9.30 19.62 -5.53
C THR A 149 -9.15 18.21 -4.99
N VAL A 150 -8.39 17.34 -5.67
CA VAL A 150 -8.07 15.97 -5.19
C VAL A 150 -7.37 16.03 -3.84
N LYS A 151 -6.31 16.84 -3.73
CA LYS A 151 -5.54 17.04 -2.47
C LYS A 151 -6.44 17.51 -1.34
N SER A 152 -7.25 18.53 -1.61
CA SER A 152 -8.18 19.09 -0.64
C SER A 152 -9.20 18.05 -0.17
N ILE A 153 -9.80 17.29 -1.09
CA ILE A 153 -10.74 16.22 -0.78
C ILE A 153 -10.06 15.13 0.06
N HIS A 154 -8.88 14.66 -0.31
CA HIS A 154 -8.17 13.60 0.43
C HIS A 154 -7.88 13.99 1.88
N SER A 155 -7.46 15.23 2.10
CA SER A 155 -7.24 15.80 3.44
C SER A 155 -8.56 15.87 4.22
N VAL A 156 -9.59 16.47 3.63
CA VAL A 156 -10.91 16.65 4.29
C VAL A 156 -11.58 15.31 4.61
N LEU A 157 -11.43 14.28 3.77
CA LEU A 157 -11.99 12.95 4.03
C LEU A 157 -11.38 12.29 5.27
N GLY A 158 -10.07 12.48 5.50
CA GLY A 158 -9.42 11.96 6.70
C GLY A 158 -9.99 12.60 7.97
N ASP A 159 -10.04 13.94 7.97
CA ASP A 159 -10.56 14.70 9.11
C ASP A 159 -12.04 14.45 9.35
N TRP A 160 -12.85 14.40 8.29
CA TRP A 160 -14.29 14.15 8.40
C TRP A 160 -14.55 12.77 9.02
N PHE A 161 -13.88 11.72 8.54
CA PHE A 161 -14.11 10.37 9.03
C PHE A 161 -13.65 10.16 10.46
N GLY A 162 -12.55 10.81 10.87
CA GLY A 162 -12.09 10.81 12.26
C GLY A 162 -13.05 11.52 13.22
N ASN A 163 -13.91 12.40 12.71
CA ASN A 163 -14.93 13.13 13.47
C ASN A 163 -16.36 12.64 13.18
N ARG A 164 -16.53 11.46 12.55
CA ARG A 164 -17.85 10.92 12.22
C ARG A 164 -18.70 10.74 13.48
N THR A 165 -20.00 10.89 13.32
CA THR A 165 -20.98 10.74 14.39
C THR A 165 -21.77 9.44 14.25
N PRO A 166 -22.49 8.99 15.30
CA PRO A 166 -23.39 7.84 15.17
C PRO A 166 -24.43 8.00 14.06
N GLN A 167 -24.85 9.24 13.74
CA GLN A 167 -25.77 9.51 12.65
C GLN A 167 -25.13 9.28 11.27
N ASP A 168 -23.83 9.56 11.14
CA ASP A 168 -23.07 9.26 9.92
C ASP A 168 -22.95 7.73 9.73
N ASP A 169 -22.74 6.99 10.83
CA ASP A 169 -22.67 5.52 10.83
C ASP A 169 -24.02 4.87 10.50
N GLU A 170 -25.13 5.46 10.94
CA GLU A 170 -26.50 5.02 10.59
C GLU A 170 -26.83 5.31 9.12
N SER A 171 -26.37 6.45 8.59
CA SER A 171 -26.58 6.87 7.19
C SER A 171 -25.65 6.19 6.18
N ALA A 172 -24.64 5.45 6.65
CA ALA A 172 -23.71 4.73 5.78
C ALA A 172 -24.41 3.60 5.02
N ILE A 173 -24.02 3.39 3.77
CA ILE A 173 -24.50 2.26 2.97
C ILE A 173 -23.77 1.01 3.47
N ARG A 174 -24.53 0.04 3.99
CA ARG A 174 -23.97 -1.22 4.51
C ARG A 174 -23.91 -2.24 3.39
N ALA A 175 -22.72 -2.74 3.12
CA ALA A 175 -22.47 -3.79 2.14
C ALA A 175 -22.40 -5.14 2.88
N ILE A 176 -23.48 -5.93 2.83
CA ILE A 176 -23.63 -7.17 3.61
C ILE A 176 -23.49 -8.39 2.71
N PHE A 177 -22.57 -9.28 3.06
CA PHE A 177 -22.32 -10.52 2.32
C PHE A 177 -23.51 -11.48 2.44
N LYS A 178 -24.02 -11.94 1.29
CA LYS A 178 -25.17 -12.85 1.21
C LYS A 178 -24.79 -14.24 0.70
N GLU A 179 -24.08 -14.30 -0.43
CA GLU A 179 -23.70 -15.56 -1.09
C GLU A 179 -22.21 -15.55 -1.44
N GLU A 180 -21.49 -16.62 -1.10
CA GLU A 180 -20.11 -16.84 -1.55
C GLU A 180 -20.09 -17.14 -3.06
N LEU A 181 -19.29 -16.40 -3.82
CA LEU A 181 -19.07 -16.62 -5.25
C LEU A 181 -17.80 -17.45 -5.52
N SER A 182 -16.84 -17.40 -4.59
CA SER A 182 -15.63 -18.22 -4.59
C SER A 182 -15.26 -18.68 -3.18
N PRO A 183 -14.47 -19.76 -3.03
CA PRO A 183 -13.97 -20.19 -1.72
C PRO A 183 -13.15 -19.08 -1.06
N ASN A 184 -13.29 -18.91 0.25
CA ASN A 184 -12.60 -17.86 1.02
C ASN A 184 -11.52 -18.39 1.97
N ASP A 185 -11.22 -19.69 1.91
CA ASP A 185 -10.18 -20.42 2.66
C ASP A 185 -9.02 -20.82 1.75
N ILE A 186 -8.52 -19.86 0.97
CA ILE A 186 -7.53 -20.11 -0.07
C ILE A 186 -6.13 -20.26 0.53
N PHE A 187 -5.41 -21.30 0.07
CA PHE A 187 -3.96 -21.40 0.16
C PHE A 187 -3.34 -21.14 -1.21
N VAL A 188 -2.47 -20.13 -1.29
CA VAL A 188 -1.76 -19.79 -2.52
C VAL A 188 -0.36 -20.40 -2.48
N LEU A 189 0.01 -21.10 -3.55
CA LEU A 189 1.39 -21.47 -3.84
C LEU A 189 1.76 -20.91 -5.21
N ASP A 190 2.61 -19.90 -5.21
CA ASP A 190 3.03 -19.21 -6.42
C ASP A 190 4.48 -19.57 -6.74
N MET A 191 4.64 -20.33 -7.82
CA MET A 191 5.93 -20.80 -8.34
C MET A 191 6.31 -20.08 -9.64
N THR A 192 5.67 -18.94 -9.93
CA THR A 192 5.96 -18.15 -11.13
C THR A 192 7.42 -17.68 -11.07
N PRO A 193 8.28 -18.03 -12.04
CA PRO A 193 9.71 -17.73 -11.96
C PRO A 193 10.00 -16.24 -11.79
N GLU A 194 9.27 -15.40 -12.53
CA GLU A 194 9.49 -13.96 -12.62
C GLU A 194 9.34 -13.27 -11.25
N VAL A 195 8.32 -13.65 -10.47
CA VAL A 195 8.05 -13.06 -9.15
C VAL A 195 8.91 -13.67 -8.02
N ASN A 196 9.74 -14.66 -8.34
CA ASN A 196 10.59 -15.39 -7.40
C ASN A 196 12.08 -15.42 -7.79
N ALA A 197 12.48 -14.67 -8.83
CA ALA A 197 13.81 -14.75 -9.44
C ALA A 197 14.93 -14.03 -8.64
N TYR A 198 14.58 -13.27 -7.60
CA TYR A 198 15.53 -12.48 -6.81
C TYR A 198 16.53 -13.37 -6.04
N GLN A 199 17.69 -12.80 -5.71
CA GLN A 199 18.73 -13.55 -5.01
C GLN A 199 18.30 -13.87 -3.57
N GLY A 200 18.45 -15.13 -3.17
CA GLY A 200 17.97 -15.62 -1.86
C GLY A 200 16.51 -16.09 -1.88
N GLY A 201 15.80 -15.95 -2.99
CA GLY A 201 14.46 -16.51 -3.18
C GLY A 201 14.44 -18.03 -3.17
N SER A 202 13.34 -18.60 -2.67
CA SER A 202 13.11 -20.06 -2.63
C SER A 202 12.64 -20.64 -3.97
N GLY A 203 12.41 -19.81 -4.99
CA GLY A 203 11.77 -20.21 -6.26
C GLY A 203 10.25 -20.42 -6.16
N TYR A 204 9.67 -20.16 -4.98
CA TYR A 204 8.25 -20.17 -4.72
C TYR A 204 7.93 -19.29 -3.52
N ARG A 205 6.69 -18.81 -3.46
CA ARG A 205 6.08 -18.22 -2.27
C ARG A 205 4.76 -18.92 -1.96
N ARG A 206 4.42 -18.94 -0.68
CA ARG A 206 3.15 -19.43 -0.19
C ARG A 206 2.45 -18.32 0.54
N ASP A 207 1.13 -18.31 0.51
CA ASP A 207 0.36 -17.29 1.20
C ASP A 207 -1.03 -17.75 1.59
N THR A 208 -1.55 -17.09 2.63
CA THR A 208 -2.90 -17.27 3.18
C THR A 208 -3.43 -15.92 3.61
N LEU A 209 -4.76 -15.78 3.74
CA LEU A 209 -5.34 -14.55 4.24
C LEU A 209 -4.93 -14.28 5.70
N THR A 210 -4.88 -15.32 6.53
CA THR A 210 -4.40 -15.25 7.92
C THR A 210 -2.92 -15.61 8.00
N ARG A 211 -2.08 -14.74 8.59
CA ARG A 211 -0.62 -14.92 8.65
C ARG A 211 -0.13 -15.05 10.09
N THR A 212 0.31 -16.25 10.48
CA THR A 212 0.88 -16.52 11.82
C THR A 212 2.39 -16.22 11.91
N GLU A 213 3.09 -16.20 10.78
CA GLU A 213 4.54 -15.95 10.67
C GLU A 213 4.80 -14.66 9.88
N PRO A 214 4.59 -13.46 10.45
CA PRO A 214 4.52 -12.20 9.69
C PRO A 214 5.81 -11.87 8.92
N GLY A 215 6.98 -12.08 9.53
CA GLY A 215 8.28 -11.77 8.90
C GLY A 215 8.50 -12.51 7.58
N TYR A 216 8.16 -13.79 7.51
CA TYR A 216 8.31 -14.59 6.29
C TYR A 216 7.54 -14.00 5.08
N TYR A 217 6.34 -13.48 5.34
CA TYR A 217 5.48 -12.93 4.30
C TYR A 217 5.89 -11.52 3.91
N GLN A 218 6.15 -10.64 4.90
CA GLN A 218 6.54 -9.26 4.63
C GLN A 218 7.83 -9.18 3.79
N GLU A 219 8.82 -10.04 4.07
CA GLU A 219 10.06 -10.07 3.30
C GLU A 219 9.82 -10.38 1.81
N ARG A 220 8.89 -11.30 1.52
CA ARG A 220 8.55 -11.69 0.15
C ARG A 220 7.71 -10.66 -0.56
N ASP A 221 6.80 -10.03 0.18
CA ASP A 221 5.96 -8.95 -0.33
C ASP A 221 6.84 -7.75 -0.75
N ILE A 222 7.85 -7.41 0.04
CA ILE A 222 8.85 -6.39 -0.31
C ILE A 222 9.65 -6.80 -1.54
N SER A 223 10.11 -8.06 -1.64
CA SER A 223 10.79 -8.55 -2.85
C SER A 223 9.92 -8.42 -4.10
N ALA A 224 8.64 -8.75 -4.01
CA ALA A 224 7.69 -8.62 -5.11
C ALA A 224 7.47 -7.15 -5.53
N CYS A 225 7.40 -6.24 -4.55
CA CYS A 225 7.35 -4.80 -4.82
C CYS A 225 8.64 -4.30 -5.50
N LEU A 226 9.82 -4.74 -5.05
CA LEU A 226 11.10 -4.34 -5.64
C LEU A 226 11.28 -4.83 -7.08
N LEU A 227 10.79 -6.04 -7.40
CA LEU A 227 10.81 -6.59 -8.75
C LEU A 227 10.02 -5.77 -9.78
N ARG A 228 9.17 -4.84 -9.33
CA ARG A 228 8.50 -3.90 -10.24
C ARG A 228 9.48 -2.92 -10.86
N ALA A 229 10.56 -2.55 -10.16
CA ALA A 229 11.50 -1.50 -10.59
C ALA A 229 12.91 -2.02 -10.86
N PHE A 230 13.33 -3.10 -10.21
CA PHE A 230 14.70 -3.61 -10.25
C PHE A 230 14.78 -5.00 -10.88
N GLU A 231 15.92 -5.27 -11.52
CA GLU A 231 16.22 -6.59 -12.03
C GLU A 231 16.42 -7.58 -10.89
N PRO A 232 16.04 -8.86 -11.05
CA PRO A 232 16.12 -9.85 -9.97
C PRO A 232 17.53 -10.02 -9.39
N GLN A 233 18.58 -9.86 -10.20
CA GLN A 233 19.97 -9.98 -9.76
C GLN A 233 20.43 -8.78 -8.93
N GLN A 234 19.71 -7.67 -8.94
CA GLN A 234 20.03 -6.51 -8.09
C GLN A 234 19.47 -6.67 -6.68
N ILE A 235 18.46 -7.53 -6.49
CA ILE A 235 17.74 -7.71 -5.22
C ILE A 235 18.30 -8.91 -4.48
N MET A 236 18.80 -8.69 -3.25
CA MET A 236 19.26 -9.73 -2.34
C MET A 236 18.38 -9.77 -1.10
N MET A 237 17.73 -10.90 -0.87
CA MET A 237 16.93 -11.15 0.33
C MET A 237 17.75 -11.90 1.39
N ASN A 238 17.60 -11.46 2.64
CA ASN A 238 18.24 -11.98 3.84
C ASN A 238 19.76 -12.20 3.71
N PRO A 239 20.54 -11.18 3.27
CA PRO A 239 21.99 -11.28 3.23
C PRO A 239 22.59 -11.56 4.61
N ARG A 240 23.53 -12.49 4.66
CA ARG A 240 24.22 -12.89 5.89
C ARG A 240 25.70 -12.61 5.82
N ARG A 241 26.31 -12.29 6.95
CA ARG A 241 27.76 -12.15 7.05
C ARG A 241 28.43 -13.50 6.84
N LYS A 242 29.53 -13.54 6.11
CA LYS A 242 30.31 -14.77 5.91
C LYS A 242 30.92 -15.32 7.20
N ASP A 243 31.30 -14.45 8.12
CA ASP A 243 32.03 -14.81 9.34
C ASP A 243 31.15 -15.42 10.45
N THR A 244 29.91 -14.96 10.55
CA THR A 244 29.00 -15.30 11.66
C THR A 244 27.70 -15.94 11.19
N PHE A 245 27.42 -15.94 9.89
CA PHE A 245 26.15 -16.33 9.28
C PHE A 245 24.93 -15.58 9.85
N LYS A 246 25.16 -14.49 10.59
CA LYS A 246 24.09 -13.61 11.06
C LYS A 246 23.61 -12.76 9.90
N GLU A 247 22.30 -12.67 9.77
CA GLU A 247 21.64 -11.74 8.87
C GLU A 247 21.98 -10.30 9.24
N ILE A 248 22.17 -9.46 8.23
CA ILE A 248 22.50 -8.04 8.43
C ILE A 248 21.32 -7.13 8.12
N LEU A 249 20.46 -7.53 7.19
CA LEU A 249 19.32 -6.80 6.64
C LEU A 249 18.30 -7.82 6.10
N ASP A 250 17.06 -7.39 5.94
CA ASP A 250 16.04 -8.16 5.24
C ASP A 250 16.27 -8.09 3.72
N HIS A 251 16.60 -6.90 3.19
CA HIS A 251 17.00 -6.76 1.78
C HIS A 251 18.18 -5.83 1.57
N LEU A 252 18.91 -6.12 0.50
CA LEU A 252 19.92 -5.26 -0.07
C LEU A 252 19.68 -5.17 -1.58
N VAL A 253 19.47 -3.95 -2.08
CA VAL A 253 19.39 -3.69 -3.54
C VAL A 253 20.69 -3.04 -3.99
N LEU A 254 21.31 -3.57 -5.04
CA LEU A 254 22.57 -3.06 -5.58
C LEU A 254 22.45 -2.77 -7.06
N THR A 255 22.65 -1.50 -7.41
CA THR A 255 22.70 -1.04 -8.81
C THR A 255 24.11 -0.60 -9.18
N GLY A 256 24.29 0.04 -10.33
CA GLY A 256 25.57 0.67 -10.69
C GLY A 256 25.94 1.82 -9.76
N GLU A 257 24.95 2.58 -9.29
CA GLU A 257 25.15 3.87 -8.62
C GLU A 257 24.72 3.88 -7.14
N LEU A 258 23.91 2.90 -6.72
CA LEU A 258 23.28 2.89 -5.41
C LEU A 258 23.35 1.53 -4.72
N ALA A 259 23.39 1.60 -3.39
CA ALA A 259 23.12 0.50 -2.49
C ALA A 259 21.96 0.90 -1.57
N ILE A 260 20.82 0.22 -1.68
CA ILE A 260 19.65 0.46 -0.84
C ILE A 260 19.62 -0.61 0.24
N LEU A 261 19.80 -0.19 1.49
CA LEU A 261 19.79 -1.04 2.67
C LEU A 261 18.38 -1.02 3.25
N ILE A 262 17.65 -2.13 3.14
CA ILE A 262 16.25 -2.20 3.52
C ILE A 262 16.11 -3.09 4.76
N GLN A 263 15.44 -2.55 5.78
CA GLN A 263 15.05 -3.33 6.93
C GLN A 263 13.55 -3.16 7.17
N ALA A 264 12.84 -4.27 7.15
CA ALA A 264 11.43 -4.34 7.41
C ALA A 264 11.18 -4.73 8.88
N LYS A 265 10.05 -4.26 9.41
CA LYS A 265 9.51 -4.68 10.69
C LYS A 265 8.01 -4.82 10.55
N ASP A 266 7.55 -6.05 10.62
CA ASP A 266 6.12 -6.36 10.68
C ASP A 266 5.65 -6.59 12.12
N SER A 267 4.34 -6.58 12.30
CA SER A 267 3.68 -7.14 13.48
C SER A 267 2.67 -8.21 13.06
N PRO A 268 2.43 -9.25 13.89
CA PRO A 268 1.55 -10.36 13.51
C PRO A 268 0.12 -9.92 13.14
N THR A 269 -0.36 -10.34 11.98
CA THR A 269 -1.76 -10.20 11.55
C THR A 269 -2.56 -11.39 12.09
N THR A 270 -2.95 -11.28 13.36
CA THR A 270 -3.79 -12.27 14.06
C THR A 270 -5.05 -11.58 14.56
N GLU A 271 -6.15 -12.33 14.72
CA GLU A 271 -7.40 -11.79 15.28
C GLU A 271 -7.17 -11.11 16.64
N ALA A 272 -6.28 -11.66 17.48
CA ALA A 272 -5.88 -11.07 18.77
C ALA A 272 -4.93 -9.86 18.64
N GLY A 273 -4.33 -9.64 17.47
CA GLY A 273 -3.47 -8.49 17.17
C GLY A 273 -4.24 -7.25 16.75
N ILE A 274 -5.40 -7.45 16.11
CA ILE A 274 -6.31 -6.40 15.65
C ILE A 274 -6.87 -5.62 16.86
N SER A 275 -7.23 -6.30 17.95
CA SER A 275 -7.85 -5.70 19.15
C SER A 275 -6.89 -4.95 20.11
N ARG A 276 -5.71 -4.50 19.66
CA ARG A 276 -4.76 -3.77 20.50
C ARG A 276 -5.07 -2.28 20.50
N THR A 277 -4.97 -1.64 21.67
CA THR A 277 -5.14 -0.19 21.78
C THR A 277 -4.13 0.58 20.93
N LEU A 278 -4.56 1.72 20.39
CA LEU A 278 -3.76 2.61 19.55
C LEU A 278 -2.43 3.03 20.21
N GLU A 279 -2.44 3.41 21.49
CA GLU A 279 -1.21 3.77 22.22
C GLU A 279 -0.16 2.65 22.21
N ARG A 280 -0.61 1.39 22.25
CA ARG A 280 0.27 0.23 22.21
C ARG A 280 0.79 0.00 20.79
N LYS A 281 -0.02 0.24 19.75
CA LYS A 281 0.41 0.19 18.34
C LYS A 281 1.51 1.23 18.10
N ARG A 282 1.27 2.50 18.46
CA ARG A 282 2.25 3.62 18.35
C ARG A 282 3.59 3.30 19.02
N ARG A 283 3.58 2.88 20.28
CA ARG A 283 4.82 2.52 21.00
C ARG A 283 5.59 1.38 20.32
N SER A 284 4.87 0.40 19.80
CA SER A 284 5.46 -0.71 19.04
C SER A 284 6.12 -0.20 17.76
N THR A 285 5.45 0.67 17.01
CA THR A 285 5.98 1.29 15.78
C THR A 285 7.27 2.05 16.04
N HIS A 286 7.34 2.92 17.06
CA HIS A 286 8.57 3.64 17.39
C HIS A 286 9.73 2.71 17.72
N SER A 287 9.49 1.65 18.50
CA SER A 287 10.51 0.65 18.82
C SER A 287 10.99 -0.09 17.57
N GLN A 288 10.09 -0.44 16.67
CA GLN A 288 10.40 -1.10 15.41
C GLN A 288 11.24 -0.21 14.49
N ILE A 289 10.89 1.07 14.37
CA ILE A 289 11.65 2.06 13.60
C ILE A 289 13.09 2.17 14.13
N ASP A 290 13.25 2.31 15.45
CA ASP A 290 14.57 2.43 16.08
C ASP A 290 15.44 1.19 15.89
N ASP A 291 14.84 0.00 15.98
CA ASP A 291 15.53 -1.26 15.73
C ASP A 291 15.92 -1.39 14.25
N ALA A 292 15.04 -1.01 13.33
CA ALA A 292 15.31 -1.04 11.89
C ALA A 292 16.48 -0.12 11.51
N ILE A 293 16.46 1.13 11.99
CA ILE A 293 17.53 2.11 11.78
C ILE A 293 18.87 1.61 12.35
N ARG A 294 18.85 0.96 13.52
CA ARG A 294 20.05 0.38 14.13
C ARG A 294 20.65 -0.72 13.27
N GLN A 295 19.81 -1.58 12.69
CA GLN A 295 20.24 -2.63 11.77
C GLN A 295 20.80 -2.06 10.48
N ILE A 296 20.13 -1.09 9.86
CA ILE A 296 20.61 -0.38 8.66
C ILE A 296 21.99 0.24 8.89
N ASN A 297 22.15 1.02 9.95
CA ASN A 297 23.44 1.62 10.31
C ASN A 297 24.51 0.58 10.68
N GLY A 298 24.10 -0.57 11.22
CA GLY A 298 24.98 -1.71 11.48
C GLY A 298 25.50 -2.35 10.19
N ALA A 299 24.60 -2.58 9.23
CA ALA A 299 24.91 -3.15 7.92
C ALA A 299 25.80 -2.22 7.10
N ALA A 300 25.49 -0.92 7.04
CA ALA A 300 26.32 0.08 6.38
C ALA A 300 27.77 0.06 6.89
N ARG A 301 27.95 0.09 8.23
CA ARG A 301 29.28 0.02 8.85
C ARG A 301 30.01 -1.29 8.56
N TYR A 302 29.29 -2.41 8.52
CA TYR A 302 29.88 -3.71 8.18
C TYR A 302 30.37 -3.72 6.73
N LEU A 303 29.54 -3.26 5.79
CA LEU A 303 29.84 -3.25 4.36
C LEU A 303 30.91 -2.23 3.98
N GLN A 304 31.05 -1.14 4.74
CA GLN A 304 32.08 -0.11 4.53
C GLN A 304 33.44 -0.45 5.17
N ARG A 305 33.53 -1.52 5.97
CA ARG A 305 34.75 -1.86 6.70
C ARG A 305 35.90 -2.26 5.78
N GLU A 306 35.57 -2.92 4.68
CA GLU A 306 36.51 -3.40 3.67
C GLU A 306 36.04 -2.90 2.29
N PRO A 307 36.94 -2.70 1.31
CA PRO A 307 36.59 -2.35 -0.07
C PRO A 307 35.55 -3.28 -0.70
N THR A 308 35.67 -4.57 -0.36
CA THR A 308 34.79 -5.65 -0.79
C THR A 308 34.41 -6.51 0.40
N ALA A 309 33.11 -6.62 0.68
CA ALA A 309 32.55 -7.49 1.70
C ALA A 309 31.98 -8.76 1.07
N THR A 310 32.27 -9.93 1.65
CA THR A 310 31.65 -11.20 1.24
C THR A 310 30.40 -11.48 2.06
N LEU A 311 29.26 -11.58 1.38
CA LEU A 311 27.97 -11.97 1.96
C LEU A 311 27.58 -13.38 1.53
N VAL A 312 26.71 -14.01 2.31
CA VAL A 312 26.04 -15.27 1.95
C VAL A 312 24.58 -14.97 1.66
N VAL A 313 24.13 -15.25 0.43
CA VAL A 313 22.76 -15.04 -0.02
C VAL A 313 22.27 -16.32 -0.71
N GLY A 314 21.15 -16.89 -0.27
CA GLY A 314 20.64 -18.15 -0.83
C GLY A 314 21.65 -19.31 -0.80
N GLY A 315 22.56 -19.31 0.18
CA GLY A 315 23.64 -20.31 0.31
C GLY A 315 24.84 -20.09 -0.61
N LYS A 316 24.89 -19.00 -1.38
CA LYS A 316 26.02 -18.64 -2.25
C LYS A 316 26.79 -17.47 -1.67
N ASP A 317 28.11 -17.50 -1.84
CA ASP A 317 28.97 -16.36 -1.52
C ASP A 317 28.87 -15.31 -2.62
N ILE A 318 28.68 -14.05 -2.23
CA ILE A 318 28.59 -12.91 -3.12
C ILE A 318 29.53 -11.81 -2.60
N GLU A 319 30.36 -11.28 -3.49
CA GLU A 319 31.23 -10.15 -3.20
C GLU A 319 30.54 -8.83 -3.52
N ILE A 320 30.46 -7.95 -2.52
CA ILE A 320 29.79 -6.66 -2.59
C ILE A 320 30.80 -5.55 -2.35
N SER A 321 30.75 -4.48 -3.15
CA SER A 321 31.51 -3.26 -2.90
C SER A 321 30.58 -2.04 -2.85
N LEU A 322 30.83 -1.14 -1.90
CA LEU A 322 30.11 0.13 -1.78
C LEU A 322 30.90 1.33 -2.34
N GLU A 323 32.15 1.17 -2.78
CA GLU A 323 33.07 2.29 -3.01
C GLU A 323 32.57 3.36 -3.99
N GLN A 324 31.78 2.97 -4.98
CA GLN A 324 31.24 3.87 -6.00
C GLN A 324 29.74 4.14 -5.85
N ARG A 325 29.14 3.62 -4.77
CA ARG A 325 27.69 3.64 -4.58
C ARG A 325 27.32 4.63 -3.50
N ARG A 326 26.30 5.44 -3.78
CA ARG A 326 25.57 6.13 -2.72
C ARG A 326 24.82 5.07 -1.90
N VAL A 327 24.76 5.26 -0.59
CA VAL A 327 24.11 4.32 0.32
C VAL A 327 22.84 4.98 0.83
N ILE A 328 21.69 4.36 0.57
CA ILE A 328 20.39 4.80 1.06
C ILE A 328 19.88 3.78 2.08
N GLY A 329 19.40 4.26 3.22
CA GLY A 329 18.70 3.45 4.21
C GLY A 329 17.19 3.54 4.05
N LEU A 330 16.48 2.43 4.01
CA LEU A 330 15.01 2.40 3.96
C LEU A 330 14.47 1.50 5.08
N ALA A 331 13.78 2.10 6.05
CA ALA A 331 13.08 1.36 7.08
C ALA A 331 11.60 1.22 6.69
N ILE A 332 11.13 -0.01 6.57
CA ILE A 332 9.74 -0.31 6.23
C ILE A 332 9.04 -0.87 7.47
N VAL A 333 7.97 -0.21 7.91
CA VAL A 333 7.16 -0.67 9.04
C VAL A 333 5.74 -1.03 8.60
N LYS A 334 4.97 -1.67 9.48
CA LYS A 334 3.58 -2.04 9.16
C LYS A 334 2.71 -0.83 8.85
N GLU A 335 2.70 0.14 9.76
CA GLU A 335 1.84 1.32 9.70
C GLU A 335 2.54 2.53 10.30
N LEU A 336 2.17 3.72 9.83
CA LEU A 336 2.58 5.02 10.37
C LEU A 336 1.32 5.83 10.69
N PHE A 337 1.40 6.62 11.76
CA PHE A 337 0.29 7.41 12.27
C PHE A 337 0.39 8.86 11.82
N ASP A 338 -0.71 9.39 11.27
CA ASP A 338 -0.77 10.71 10.64
C ASP A 338 -0.34 11.88 11.55
N ASP A 339 -0.53 11.75 12.86
CA ASP A 339 -0.23 12.75 13.88
C ASP A 339 1.20 12.69 14.46
N GLU A 340 2.02 11.71 14.05
CA GLU A 340 3.36 11.47 14.61
C GLU A 340 4.52 11.91 13.69
N GLY A 341 4.24 12.74 12.69
CA GLY A 341 5.21 13.13 11.66
C GLY A 341 6.56 13.62 12.19
N GLU A 342 6.57 14.49 13.21
CA GLU A 342 7.84 15.00 13.79
C GLU A 342 8.76 13.88 14.29
N ALA A 343 8.19 12.84 14.90
CA ALA A 343 8.95 11.70 15.40
C ALA A 343 9.57 10.89 14.25
N TYR A 344 8.85 10.72 13.14
CA TYR A 344 9.34 10.03 11.96
C TYR A 344 10.41 10.85 11.22
N ALA A 345 10.26 12.16 11.11
CA ALA A 345 11.31 13.04 10.58
C ALA A 345 12.59 12.96 11.44
N ALA A 346 12.46 12.91 12.77
CA ALA A 346 13.58 12.70 13.67
C ALA A 346 14.25 11.33 13.46
N ALA A 347 13.45 10.29 13.16
CA ALA A 347 13.96 8.97 12.83
C ALA A 347 14.75 8.97 11.50
N CYS A 348 14.24 9.59 10.43
CA CYS A 348 14.97 9.73 9.15
C CYS A 348 16.32 10.45 9.33
N LYS A 349 16.39 11.46 10.21
CA LYS A 349 17.66 12.15 10.53
C LYS A 349 18.73 11.21 11.12
N LYS A 350 18.34 10.11 11.78
CA LYS A 350 19.28 9.09 12.28
C LYS A 350 19.94 8.27 11.15
N LEU A 351 19.43 8.39 9.91
CA LEU A 351 20.00 7.78 8.70
C LEU A 351 20.81 8.79 7.86
N ALA A 352 20.86 10.08 8.24
CA ALA A 352 21.55 11.13 7.48
C ALA A 352 23.08 10.94 7.39
N GLY A 353 23.66 10.04 8.18
CA GLY A 353 25.07 9.66 8.07
C GLY A 353 25.40 8.77 6.87
N LEU A 354 24.37 8.25 6.17
CA LEU A 354 24.54 7.51 4.92
C LEU A 354 24.70 8.49 3.75
N SER A 355 25.49 8.12 2.74
CA SER A 355 25.84 9.05 1.64
C SER A 355 24.67 9.45 0.74
N GLY A 356 23.57 8.69 0.75
CA GLY A 356 22.29 9.04 0.11
C GLY A 356 21.16 9.32 1.11
N GLY A 357 21.44 9.39 2.41
CA GLY A 357 20.44 9.58 3.46
C GLY A 357 19.56 8.34 3.71
N GLY A 358 18.33 8.57 4.19
CA GLY A 358 17.39 7.49 4.39
C GLY A 358 15.98 7.92 4.77
N MET A 359 15.06 6.96 4.66
CA MET A 359 13.63 7.17 4.75
C MET A 359 12.96 6.11 5.63
N VAL A 360 11.87 6.48 6.29
CA VAL A 360 10.94 5.57 6.96
C VAL A 360 9.63 5.60 6.20
N MET A 361 9.08 4.43 5.89
CA MET A 361 7.80 4.28 5.18
C MET A 361 6.99 3.14 5.80
N ASP A 362 5.67 3.25 5.79
CA ASP A 362 4.84 2.06 5.99
C ASP A 362 4.80 1.20 4.70
N TYR A 363 4.38 -0.06 4.84
CA TYR A 363 4.31 -0.99 3.71
C TYR A 363 3.35 -0.54 2.61
N ASN A 364 2.21 0.09 2.93
CA ASN A 364 1.28 0.59 1.91
C ASN A 364 1.90 1.70 1.06
N SER A 365 2.56 2.64 1.73
CA SER A 365 3.31 3.72 1.09
C SER A 365 4.39 3.14 0.16
N PHE A 366 5.11 2.10 0.60
CA PHE A 366 6.12 1.43 -0.22
C PHE A 366 5.52 0.65 -1.40
N HIS A 367 4.40 -0.03 -1.19
CA HIS A 367 3.67 -0.69 -2.27
C HIS A 367 3.22 0.31 -3.33
N ALA A 368 2.54 1.38 -2.92
CA ALA A 368 2.05 2.39 -3.86
C ALA A 368 3.24 3.04 -4.60
N PHE A 369 4.32 3.34 -3.89
CA PHE A 369 5.55 3.92 -4.46
C PHE A 369 6.14 3.03 -5.56
N THR A 370 6.30 1.73 -5.31
CA THR A 370 6.85 0.78 -6.32
C THR A 370 5.91 0.51 -7.48
N HIS A 371 4.60 0.69 -7.28
CA HIS A 371 3.62 0.59 -8.36
C HIS A 371 3.72 1.81 -9.30
N ARG A 372 3.85 3.01 -8.72
CA ARG A 372 3.95 4.26 -9.45
C ARG A 372 5.29 4.44 -10.18
N PHE A 373 6.38 4.04 -9.54
CA PHE A 373 7.75 4.16 -10.03
C PHE A 373 8.31 2.76 -10.30
N ASN A 374 7.92 2.20 -11.44
CA ASN A 374 8.17 0.81 -11.83
C ASN A 374 9.39 0.66 -12.74
N THR A 375 10.32 1.61 -12.69
CA THR A 375 11.63 1.49 -13.34
C THR A 375 12.72 1.92 -12.37
N GLU A 376 13.90 1.33 -12.50
CA GLU A 376 15.06 1.63 -11.65
C GLU A 376 15.31 3.14 -11.56
N THR A 377 15.34 3.82 -12.70
CA THR A 377 15.59 5.27 -12.79
C THR A 377 14.53 6.10 -12.07
N GLU A 378 13.25 5.82 -12.31
CA GLU A 378 12.15 6.56 -11.69
C GLU A 378 12.09 6.32 -10.18
N PHE A 379 12.26 5.06 -9.75
CA PHE A 379 12.29 4.67 -8.34
C PHE A 379 13.39 5.41 -7.60
N ILE A 380 14.62 5.35 -8.12
CA ILE A 380 15.79 5.98 -7.50
C ILE A 380 15.58 7.48 -7.39
N ARG A 381 15.18 8.13 -8.50
CA ARG A 381 15.03 9.57 -8.54
C ARG A 381 13.94 10.05 -7.58
N ALA A 382 12.79 9.38 -7.55
CA ALA A 382 11.71 9.70 -6.64
C ALA A 382 12.11 9.51 -5.17
N LEU A 383 12.84 8.43 -4.85
CA LEU A 383 13.29 8.15 -3.48
C LEU A 383 14.27 9.24 -3.00
N GLU A 384 15.19 9.66 -3.85
CA GLU A 384 16.14 10.74 -3.54
C GLU A 384 15.43 12.08 -3.31
N THR A 385 14.45 12.41 -4.15
CA THR A 385 13.63 13.61 -3.96
C THR A 385 12.88 13.57 -2.62
N LEU A 386 12.26 12.45 -2.27
CA LEU A 386 11.60 12.31 -0.97
C LEU A 386 12.57 12.51 0.20
N ILE A 387 13.77 11.93 0.12
CA ILE A 387 14.81 12.08 1.16
C ILE A 387 15.26 13.54 1.26
N GLU A 388 15.46 14.23 0.14
CA GLU A 388 15.86 15.64 0.11
C GLU A 388 14.78 16.54 0.70
N GLN A 389 13.52 16.37 0.29
CA GLN A 389 12.41 17.13 0.82
C GLN A 389 12.21 16.85 2.32
N MET A 390 12.33 15.60 2.76
CA MET A 390 12.30 15.23 4.18
C MET A 390 13.37 15.94 5.01
N SER A 391 14.56 16.12 4.42
CA SER A 391 15.67 16.82 5.08
C SER A 391 15.44 18.33 5.20
N THR A 392 14.67 18.91 4.27
CA THR A 392 14.45 20.36 4.14
C THR A 392 13.17 20.83 4.83
N ASN A 393 12.06 20.12 4.63
CA ASN A 393 10.71 20.55 4.98
C ASN A 393 10.13 19.82 6.22
N GLY A 394 10.79 18.77 6.72
CA GLY A 394 10.28 17.94 7.80
C GLY A 394 9.50 16.73 7.29
N TRP A 395 8.53 16.22 8.06
CA TRP A 395 7.81 14.99 7.70
C TRP A 395 6.93 15.17 6.47
N ILE A 396 6.98 14.16 5.60
CA ILE A 396 6.19 14.07 4.38
C ILE A 396 5.46 12.73 4.44
N LYS A 397 4.15 12.78 4.25
CA LYS A 397 3.33 11.58 4.17
C LYS A 397 3.50 10.98 2.79
N VAL A 398 4.32 9.94 2.70
CA VAL A 398 4.63 9.33 1.38
C VAL A 398 3.38 8.81 0.69
N LYS A 399 2.40 8.30 1.45
CA LYS A 399 1.10 7.92 0.90
C LYS A 399 0.46 9.08 0.13
N ASP A 400 0.40 10.26 0.75
CA ASP A 400 -0.17 11.46 0.13
C ASP A 400 0.66 11.87 -1.10
N GLU A 401 1.99 11.90 -1.04
CA GLU A 401 2.83 12.24 -2.20
C GLU A 401 2.71 11.25 -3.38
N VAL A 402 2.49 9.96 -3.10
CA VAL A 402 2.31 8.94 -4.14
C VAL A 402 0.91 9.02 -4.76
N PHE A 403 -0.13 9.31 -3.97
CA PHE A 403 -1.51 9.48 -4.45
C PHE A 403 -1.76 10.86 -5.09
N ASP A 404 -1.13 11.92 -4.58
CA ASP A 404 -1.12 13.29 -5.11
C ASP A 404 -0.26 13.45 -6.37
N GLY A 405 0.31 12.33 -6.85
CA GLY A 405 1.50 12.27 -7.67
C GLY A 405 1.69 13.46 -8.61
N VAL A 406 2.89 14.03 -8.59
CA VAL A 406 3.48 14.54 -9.82
C VAL A 406 2.91 15.88 -10.34
N LEU A 407 1.99 16.54 -9.64
CA LEU A 407 1.36 17.75 -10.21
C LEU A 407 2.31 18.95 -10.36
N ASP A 408 3.31 19.08 -9.49
CA ASP A 408 4.41 20.02 -9.70
C ASP A 408 5.54 19.40 -10.56
N TRP A 409 5.69 18.07 -10.53
CA TRP A 409 6.80 17.38 -11.18
C TRP A 409 6.62 17.25 -12.71
N LEU A 410 5.37 17.18 -13.23
CA LEU A 410 5.07 17.15 -14.67
C LEU A 410 5.14 18.54 -15.35
N GLU A 411 4.96 19.64 -14.62
CA GLU A 411 5.17 20.98 -15.18
C GLU A 411 6.67 21.28 -15.33
N GLU A 412 7.52 20.86 -14.38
CA GLU A 412 8.98 20.95 -14.55
C GLU A 412 9.52 19.99 -15.60
N LEU A 413 8.95 18.78 -15.75
CA LEU A 413 9.38 17.79 -16.75
C LEU A 413 8.98 18.11 -18.21
N ARG A 414 8.19 19.16 -18.46
CA ARG A 414 7.95 19.68 -19.83
C ARG A 414 8.97 20.73 -20.28
N THR A 415 9.86 21.16 -19.39
CA THR A 415 10.88 22.16 -19.71
C THR A 415 12.26 21.48 -19.73
N PRO A 416 12.92 21.34 -20.89
CA PRO A 416 14.28 20.80 -20.94
C PRO A 416 15.25 21.72 -20.18
N PRO A 417 16.38 21.20 -19.65
CA PRO A 417 17.43 22.06 -19.13
C PRO A 417 18.06 22.84 -20.30
N GLY A 418 17.62 24.09 -20.47
CA GLY A 418 18.11 24.98 -21.53
C GLY A 418 17.04 25.79 -22.28
N SER A 419 15.98 26.24 -21.60
CA SER A 419 15.14 27.36 -22.08
C SER A 419 15.48 28.64 -21.34
#